data_AF-A0A836LKX3-F1
#
_entry.id   AF-A0A836LKX3-F1
#
_cell.length_a   1.000
_cell.length_b   1.000
_cell.length_c   1.000
_cell.angle_alpha   90.00
_cell.angle_beta   90.00
_cell.angle_gamma   90.00
#
_symmetry.space_group_name_H-M   'P 1'
#
loop_
_entity.id
_entity.type
_entity.pdbx_description
1 polymer ?
#
loop_
_entity_poly.entity_id
_entity_poly.type
_entity_poly.pdbx_seq_one_letter_code
_entity_poly.pdbx_strand_id
1 'polypeptide(L)'
;MMKSFLSKITSKLKTRRTPLAPCDCSDFMDAVPAEPSLTHLRGVVAARHFRGAPPPDSDVEKARRDFVVRSTVFDLRYRCGAGGRCTCTGAPACRFPQCFTMRPVTKGAEVQAERQVYEIEDAPTPEIRALVALAAEEKLEEVVKGIQHTVDAQLKAAAHGRNLEACFIIDGTDGHEFSPATSKTGSESAHAGANPLRENEDLREEITSLYLWRAALLVNLRRDEQAVFSLLNLAFAVERKDRTRLLGAAAAWAALNDMEIIYYRSLVKKCKPFHQARHFATERPLLLARVFEATRGDDYHTDYCTHVVFSKEVTATVTRAQTAQMHGDLTEDPMRSLCLPLTMPYYRFRVDEEFWKRFYALLCMPPVPPPTPAEANAQAIDPLAELGLTPNYILDAVGRSMMLHHLVMFADVRDKEIDTGAVVDRVNEMKLLDTQPHPSDYAPVLTTSEKHVAVARMKELLVVVRSYGSKEQDQLAGAAAAQRQPRVQGGSDAIKPNAAPPARKKKRQ
;
A
#
# COMPACT_ATOMS: atom_id res chain seq x y z
N MET A 1 15.77 -32.37 -17.51
CA MET A 1 14.79 -32.62 -16.42
C MET A 1 14.01 -31.38 -15.92
N MET A 2 14.33 -30.13 -16.31
CA MET A 2 13.59 -28.92 -15.86
C MET A 2 12.25 -28.63 -16.57
N LYS A 3 12.01 -29.20 -17.76
CA LYS A 3 10.78 -28.95 -18.55
C LYS A 3 9.49 -29.54 -17.93
N SER A 4 9.61 -30.51 -17.01
CA SER A 4 8.48 -31.29 -16.47
C SER A 4 7.75 -30.62 -15.29
N PHE A 5 8.41 -29.71 -14.56
CA PHE A 5 7.81 -29.09 -13.38
C PHE A 5 6.90 -27.91 -13.75
N LEU A 6 7.31 -27.07 -14.71
CA LEU A 6 6.54 -25.91 -15.17
C LEU A 6 5.33 -26.30 -16.05
N SER A 7 5.41 -27.40 -16.81
CA SER A 7 4.28 -27.89 -17.63
C SER A 7 3.17 -28.58 -16.81
N LYS A 8 3.51 -29.09 -15.61
CA LYS A 8 2.54 -29.72 -14.69
C LYS A 8 1.73 -28.68 -13.89
N ILE A 9 2.25 -27.47 -13.69
CA ILE A 9 1.52 -26.37 -13.06
C ILE A 9 0.53 -25.72 -14.04
N THR A 10 0.77 -25.83 -15.36
CA THR A 10 -0.02 -25.14 -16.40
C THR A 10 -1.15 -25.99 -17.01
N SER A 11 -1.11 -27.32 -16.93
CA SER A 11 -1.93 -28.19 -17.81
C SER A 11 -3.19 -28.86 -17.24
N LYS A 12 -3.60 -28.59 -15.99
CA LYS A 12 -4.87 -29.13 -15.45
C LYS A 12 -5.69 -28.12 -14.64
N LEU A 13 -6.12 -27.05 -15.29
CA LEU A 13 -7.34 -26.34 -14.89
C LEU A 13 -8.14 -26.05 -16.14
N LYS A 14 -9.19 -26.86 -16.38
CA LYS A 14 -10.21 -26.56 -17.38
C LYS A 14 -10.72 -25.15 -17.10
N THR A 15 -10.46 -24.23 -18.02
CA THR A 15 -11.03 -22.89 -18.05
C THR A 15 -12.55 -23.01 -18.27
N ARG A 16 -13.31 -23.08 -17.17
CA ARG A 16 -14.68 -22.59 -17.22
C ARG A 16 -14.56 -21.09 -17.50
N ARG A 17 -14.92 -20.64 -18.70
CA ARG A 17 -15.23 -19.22 -18.94
C ARG A 17 -16.30 -18.84 -17.90
N THR A 18 -15.90 -18.07 -16.90
CA THR A 18 -16.82 -17.53 -15.90
C THR A 18 -17.73 -16.51 -16.61
N PRO A 19 -19.04 -16.54 -16.35
CA PRO A 19 -19.97 -15.59 -16.95
C PRO A 19 -19.55 -14.16 -16.57
N LEU A 20 -19.41 -13.30 -17.58
CA LEU A 20 -19.32 -11.86 -17.38
C LEU A 20 -20.66 -11.42 -16.76
N ALA A 21 -20.67 -10.83 -15.56
CA ALA A 21 -21.94 -10.35 -15.00
C ALA A 21 -22.45 -9.10 -15.75
N PRO A 22 -23.75 -8.77 -15.62
CA PRO A 22 -24.47 -7.98 -16.60
C PRO A 22 -24.33 -6.45 -16.50
N CYS A 23 -23.63 -5.91 -15.48
CA CYS A 23 -23.45 -4.45 -15.30
C CYS A 23 -22.02 -4.03 -14.90
N ASP A 24 -21.63 -2.78 -15.17
CA ASP A 24 -20.37 -2.13 -14.80
C ASP A 24 -20.59 -0.73 -14.16
N CYS A 25 -19.50 0.01 -13.88
CA CYS A 25 -19.59 1.30 -13.20
C CYS A 25 -20.33 2.39 -14.00
N SER A 26 -20.38 2.28 -15.33
CA SER A 26 -21.15 3.19 -16.17
C SER A 26 -22.65 3.00 -16.00
N ASP A 27 -23.12 1.77 -15.81
CA ASP A 27 -24.54 1.49 -15.57
C ASP A 27 -25.04 2.15 -14.26
N PHE A 28 -24.16 2.35 -13.26
CA PHE A 28 -24.50 3.11 -12.06
C PHE A 28 -24.62 4.61 -12.29
N MET A 29 -23.72 5.16 -13.11
CA MET A 29 -23.75 6.59 -13.44
C MET A 29 -24.99 6.92 -14.28
N ASP A 30 -25.39 6.01 -15.17
CA ASP A 30 -26.58 6.17 -16.00
C ASP A 30 -27.87 5.96 -15.20
N ALA A 31 -27.95 4.91 -14.36
CA ALA A 31 -29.13 4.63 -13.55
C ALA A 31 -29.33 5.63 -12.40
N VAL A 32 -28.24 6.18 -11.86
CA VAL A 32 -28.28 7.12 -10.73
C VAL A 32 -27.35 8.32 -11.02
N PRO A 33 -27.80 9.33 -11.79
CA PRO A 33 -26.94 10.44 -12.20
C PRO A 33 -26.36 11.23 -11.02
N ALA A 34 -27.15 11.45 -9.97
CA ALA A 34 -26.74 12.17 -8.78
C ALA A 34 -25.94 11.30 -7.79
N GLU A 35 -24.86 11.84 -7.24
CA GLU A 35 -24.11 11.16 -6.19
C GLU A 35 -24.89 11.10 -4.88
N PRO A 36 -24.81 9.98 -4.13
CA PRO A 36 -25.34 9.94 -2.79
C PRO A 36 -24.63 10.93 -1.87
N SER A 37 -25.36 11.50 -0.91
CA SER A 37 -24.76 12.33 0.13
C SER A 37 -23.80 11.51 1.00
N LEU A 38 -22.80 12.18 1.59
CA LEU A 38 -21.87 11.56 2.54
C LEU A 38 -22.62 10.89 3.71
N THR A 39 -23.65 11.54 4.23
CA THR A 39 -24.50 11.00 5.30
C THR A 39 -25.19 9.71 4.89
N HIS A 40 -25.71 9.65 3.66
CA HIS A 40 -26.32 8.42 3.13
C HIS A 40 -25.29 7.29 3.03
N LEU A 41 -24.12 7.57 2.43
CA LEU A 41 -23.04 6.58 2.31
C LEU A 41 -22.58 6.05 3.67
N ARG A 42 -22.36 6.94 4.66
CA ARG A 42 -22.00 6.55 6.03
C ARG A 42 -23.06 5.63 6.64
N GLY A 43 -24.34 5.96 6.49
CA GLY A 43 -25.45 5.13 6.98
C GLY A 43 -25.48 3.74 6.33
N VAL A 44 -25.32 3.65 5.01
CA VAL A 44 -25.29 2.37 4.30
C VAL A 44 -24.09 1.51 4.71
N VAL A 45 -22.90 2.11 4.78
CA VAL A 45 -21.66 1.40 5.16
C VAL A 45 -21.75 0.90 6.60
N ALA A 46 -22.14 1.75 7.55
CA ALA A 46 -22.30 1.36 8.94
C ALA A 46 -23.31 0.21 9.08
N ALA A 47 -24.45 0.30 8.39
CA ALA A 47 -25.44 -0.78 8.38
C ALA A 47 -24.93 -2.06 7.70
N ARG A 48 -24.03 -2.01 6.72
CA ARG A 48 -23.48 -3.24 6.11
C ARG A 48 -22.46 -3.94 6.99
N HIS A 49 -21.60 -3.16 7.66
CA HIS A 49 -20.54 -3.73 8.50
C HIS A 49 -21.01 -4.12 9.90
N PHE A 50 -21.97 -3.37 10.48
CA PHE A 50 -22.29 -3.46 11.90
C PHE A 50 -23.78 -3.64 12.20
N ARG A 51 -24.65 -3.88 11.20
CA ARG A 51 -26.07 -4.19 11.49
C ARG A 51 -26.16 -5.46 12.32
N GLY A 52 -26.80 -5.34 13.48
CA GLY A 52 -26.96 -6.45 14.43
C GLY A 52 -25.74 -6.69 15.32
N ALA A 53 -24.65 -5.92 15.17
CA ALA A 53 -23.56 -5.91 16.14
C ALA A 53 -24.02 -5.18 17.43
N PRO A 54 -23.56 -5.62 18.62
CA PRO A 54 -23.81 -4.89 19.85
C PRO A 54 -23.18 -3.48 19.79
N PRO A 55 -23.63 -2.53 20.62
CA PRO A 55 -22.95 -1.24 20.79
C PRO A 55 -21.45 -1.45 21.09
N PRO A 56 -20.56 -0.53 20.67
CA PRO A 56 -19.15 -0.65 20.99
C PRO A 56 -18.95 -0.71 22.51
N ASP A 57 -18.13 -1.64 22.97
CA ASP A 57 -17.87 -1.90 24.39
C ASP A 57 -16.87 -0.92 25.01
N SER A 58 -16.16 -0.16 24.16
CA SER A 58 -15.07 0.74 24.52
C SER A 58 -14.90 1.88 23.52
N ASP A 59 -14.24 2.96 23.93
CA ASP A 59 -13.88 4.07 23.03
C ASP A 59 -12.91 3.63 21.92
N VAL A 60 -12.04 2.66 22.21
CA VAL A 60 -11.15 2.05 21.22
C VAL A 60 -11.94 1.30 20.15
N GLU A 61 -12.93 0.49 20.55
CA GLU A 61 -13.79 -0.19 19.59
C GLU A 61 -14.62 0.82 18.77
N LYS A 62 -15.14 1.87 19.41
CA LYS A 62 -15.85 2.95 18.71
C LYS A 62 -14.98 3.62 17.66
N ALA A 63 -13.74 4.01 18.01
CA ALA A 63 -12.79 4.61 17.08
C ALA A 63 -12.45 3.66 15.91
N ARG A 64 -12.28 2.37 16.19
CA ARG A 64 -12.06 1.33 15.16
C ARG A 64 -13.25 1.22 14.20
N ARG A 65 -14.48 1.16 14.73
CA ARG A 65 -15.69 1.09 13.89
C ARG A 65 -15.85 2.34 13.03
N ASP A 66 -15.59 3.51 13.60
CA ASP A 66 -15.60 4.78 12.86
C ASP A 66 -14.55 4.81 11.75
N PHE A 67 -13.33 4.32 12.01
CA PHE A 67 -12.28 4.21 11.00
C PHE A 67 -12.71 3.31 9.83
N VAL A 68 -13.30 2.14 10.11
CA VAL A 68 -13.81 1.23 9.07
C VAL A 68 -14.88 1.91 8.21
N VAL A 69 -15.80 2.65 8.83
CA VAL A 69 -16.84 3.38 8.08
C VAL A 69 -16.21 4.49 7.23
N ARG A 70 -15.34 5.34 7.80
CA ARG A 70 -14.73 6.46 7.08
C ARG A 70 -13.88 5.99 5.91
N SER A 71 -13.03 4.99 6.11
CA SER A 71 -12.19 4.43 5.03
C SER A 71 -13.01 3.85 3.89
N THR A 72 -14.05 3.06 4.19
CA THR A 72 -14.93 2.47 3.17
C THR A 72 -15.73 3.55 2.42
N VAL A 73 -16.22 4.58 3.13
CA VAL A 73 -16.91 5.72 2.49
C VAL A 73 -15.97 6.51 1.59
N PHE A 74 -14.73 6.73 2.04
CA PHE A 74 -13.70 7.39 1.26
C PHE A 74 -13.43 6.65 -0.06
N ASP A 75 -13.20 5.33 0.01
CA ASP A 75 -13.02 4.54 -1.19
C ASP A 75 -14.27 4.62 -2.08
N LEU A 76 -15.48 4.58 -1.50
CA LEU A 76 -16.75 4.59 -2.25
C LEU A 76 -16.91 5.89 -3.01
N ARG A 77 -16.61 7.00 -2.38
CA ARG A 77 -16.77 8.30 -2.99
C ARG A 77 -15.70 8.57 -4.05
N TYR A 78 -14.45 8.25 -3.76
CA TYR A 78 -13.33 8.77 -4.55
C TYR A 78 -12.62 7.73 -5.41
N ARG A 79 -12.83 6.43 -5.15
CA ARG A 79 -11.99 5.37 -5.73
C ARG A 79 -12.73 4.27 -6.48
N CYS A 80 -14.00 3.97 -6.20
CA CYS A 80 -14.73 2.97 -7.01
C CYS A 80 -14.97 3.35 -8.47
N GLY A 81 -14.86 4.63 -8.80
CA GLY A 81 -15.18 5.11 -10.14
C GLY A 81 -16.68 5.27 -10.43
N ALA A 82 -17.55 5.11 -9.43
CA ALA A 82 -18.99 5.36 -9.52
C ALA A 82 -19.51 6.34 -8.46
N GLY A 83 -18.63 6.94 -7.65
CA GLY A 83 -19.01 7.90 -6.60
C GLY A 83 -19.94 7.32 -5.53
N GLY A 84 -19.90 6.00 -5.30
CA GLY A 84 -20.76 5.31 -4.33
C GLY A 84 -22.20 5.06 -4.80
N ARG A 85 -22.55 5.41 -6.04
CA ARG A 85 -23.89 5.21 -6.63
C ARG A 85 -24.38 3.75 -6.60
N CYS A 86 -23.47 2.78 -6.57
CA CYS A 86 -23.78 1.36 -6.41
C CYS A 86 -24.48 1.01 -5.08
N THR A 87 -24.55 1.94 -4.14
CA THR A 87 -25.25 1.80 -2.86
C THR A 87 -26.68 2.32 -2.87
N CYS A 88 -27.08 3.05 -3.93
CA CYS A 88 -28.38 3.70 -4.04
C CYS A 88 -29.52 2.72 -4.36
N THR A 89 -30.72 3.03 -3.88
CA THR A 89 -31.93 2.23 -4.17
C THR A 89 -32.30 2.37 -5.65
N GLY A 90 -32.50 1.24 -6.35
CA GLY A 90 -32.76 1.23 -7.81
C GLY A 90 -31.51 1.18 -8.68
N ALA A 91 -30.31 1.29 -8.09
CA ALA A 91 -29.07 0.98 -8.80
C ALA A 91 -29.05 -0.50 -9.22
N PRO A 92 -28.51 -0.85 -10.41
CA PRO A 92 -28.35 -2.24 -10.82
C PRO A 92 -27.53 -3.03 -9.78
N ALA A 93 -27.77 -4.33 -9.62
CA ALA A 93 -26.97 -5.12 -8.67
C ALA A 93 -25.54 -5.24 -9.19
N CYS A 94 -24.55 -4.71 -8.45
CA CYS A 94 -23.16 -4.69 -8.89
C CYS A 94 -22.65 -6.09 -9.26
N ARG A 95 -22.05 -6.21 -10.45
CA ARG A 95 -21.33 -7.38 -10.95
C ARG A 95 -20.30 -7.94 -9.98
N PHE A 96 -19.76 -7.07 -9.15
CA PHE A 96 -18.90 -7.42 -8.03
C PHE A 96 -19.67 -7.09 -6.75
N PRO A 97 -20.18 -8.09 -6.02
CA PRO A 97 -20.63 -7.88 -4.64
C PRO A 97 -19.55 -7.18 -3.79
N GLN A 98 -18.27 -7.29 -4.21
CA GLN A 98 -17.10 -6.58 -3.67
C GLN A 98 -16.37 -5.73 -4.75
N CYS A 99 -17.02 -4.64 -5.18
CA CYS A 99 -16.40 -3.57 -5.99
C CYS A 99 -15.06 -3.07 -5.35
N PHE A 100 -14.26 -2.31 -6.12
CA PHE A 100 -12.96 -1.70 -5.76
C PHE A 100 -12.88 -1.08 -4.35
N THR A 101 -14.02 -0.75 -3.76
CA THR A 101 -14.22 -0.16 -2.43
C THR A 101 -14.28 -1.10 -1.25
N MET A 102 -14.63 -2.35 -1.52
CA MET A 102 -14.53 -3.42 -0.54
C MET A 102 -13.17 -4.11 -0.64
N ARG A 103 -12.33 -3.69 -1.60
CA ARG A 103 -10.96 -4.14 -1.74
C ARG A 103 -10.10 -3.16 -0.94
N PRO A 104 -9.33 -3.61 0.07
CA PRO A 104 -8.25 -2.81 0.59
C PRO A 104 -7.19 -2.73 -0.52
N VAL A 105 -7.33 -1.76 -1.41
CA VAL A 105 -6.13 -1.13 -1.93
C VAL A 105 -5.66 -0.29 -0.75
N THR A 106 -4.74 -0.88 0.01
CA THR A 106 -4.09 -0.40 1.25
C THR A 106 -4.05 1.12 1.37
N LYS A 107 -3.81 1.83 0.26
CA LYS A 107 -3.97 3.27 0.11
C LYS A 107 -5.15 3.90 0.86
N GLY A 108 -6.39 3.39 0.82
CA GLY A 108 -7.53 4.04 1.50
C GLY A 108 -7.37 4.07 3.03
N ALA A 109 -7.07 2.91 3.61
CA ALA A 109 -6.78 2.77 5.04
C ALA A 109 -5.48 3.47 5.45
N GLU A 110 -4.43 3.37 4.63
CA GLU A 110 -3.14 4.02 4.88
C GLU A 110 -3.25 5.55 4.84
N VAL A 111 -3.95 6.10 3.85
CA VAL A 111 -4.19 7.54 3.71
C VAL A 111 -4.99 8.07 4.90
N GLN A 112 -5.95 7.30 5.40
CA GLN A 112 -6.72 7.66 6.59
C GLN A 112 -5.88 7.55 7.88
N ALA A 113 -5.08 6.49 8.02
CA ALA A 113 -4.19 6.31 9.17
C ALA A 113 -3.14 7.43 9.25
N GLU A 114 -2.46 7.71 8.14
CA GLU A 114 -1.46 8.80 8.04
C GLU A 114 -2.11 10.17 8.31
N ARG A 115 -3.34 10.38 7.83
CA ARG A 115 -4.10 11.60 8.14
C ARG A 115 -4.39 11.73 9.64
N GLN A 116 -4.82 10.65 10.29
CA GLN A 116 -5.21 10.65 11.71
C GLN A 116 -4.04 10.93 12.66
N VAL A 117 -2.81 10.57 12.30
CA VAL A 117 -1.61 10.85 13.10
C VAL A 117 -1.44 12.34 13.38
N TYR A 118 -1.93 13.22 12.50
CA TYR A 118 -1.77 14.67 12.63
C TYR A 118 -3.04 15.38 13.15
N GLU A 119 -4.19 14.69 13.23
CA GLU A 119 -5.48 15.26 13.66
C GLU A 119 -5.69 15.11 15.17
N ILE A 120 -4.72 15.54 15.96
CA ILE A 120 -4.73 15.42 17.43
C ILE A 120 -5.41 16.67 18.04
N GLU A 121 -6.31 16.47 19.01
CA GLU A 121 -7.04 17.57 19.69
C GLU A 121 -6.09 18.52 20.46
N ASP A 122 -4.97 17.99 20.96
CA ASP A 122 -3.92 18.74 21.67
C ASP A 122 -2.82 19.26 20.73
N ALA A 123 -3.19 19.72 19.53
CA ALA A 123 -2.22 20.32 18.60
C ALA A 123 -1.60 21.59 19.23
N PRO A 124 -0.32 21.90 18.94
CA PRO A 124 0.48 22.84 19.74
C PRO A 124 -0.02 24.29 19.69
N THR A 125 -0.58 24.72 18.56
CA THR A 125 -1.02 26.11 18.36
C THR A 125 -2.53 26.22 18.12
N PRO A 126 -3.18 27.34 18.52
CA PRO A 126 -4.59 27.59 18.22
C PRO A 126 -4.91 27.48 16.72
N GLU A 127 -4.00 27.93 15.87
CA GLU A 127 -4.14 27.89 14.41
C GLU A 127 -4.20 26.45 13.91
N ILE A 128 -3.30 25.57 14.37
CA ILE A 128 -3.30 24.15 13.98
C ILE A 128 -4.56 23.46 14.54
N ARG A 129 -4.98 23.75 15.78
CA ARG A 129 -6.24 23.21 16.34
C ARG A 129 -7.46 23.59 15.50
N ALA A 130 -7.51 24.81 14.96
CA ALA A 130 -8.57 25.22 14.05
C ALA A 130 -8.56 24.42 12.74
N LEU A 131 -7.37 24.11 12.20
CA LEU A 131 -7.23 23.25 11.02
C LEU A 131 -7.68 21.81 11.30
N VAL A 132 -7.37 21.26 12.47
CA VAL A 132 -7.83 19.92 12.88
C VAL A 132 -9.37 19.88 12.98
N ALA A 133 -10.00 20.91 13.52
CA ALA A 133 -11.45 21.01 13.58
C ALA A 133 -12.10 21.03 12.17
N LEU A 134 -11.53 21.78 11.23
CA LEU A 134 -11.98 21.79 9.83
C LEU A 134 -11.80 20.41 9.17
N ALA A 135 -10.71 19.70 9.49
CA ALA A 135 -10.46 18.36 8.97
C ALA A 135 -11.50 17.36 9.50
N ALA A 136 -11.85 17.44 10.79
CA ALA A 136 -12.92 16.63 11.39
C ALA A 136 -14.28 16.87 10.73
N GLU A 137 -14.53 18.08 10.22
CA GLU A 137 -15.71 18.44 9.43
C GLU A 137 -15.61 18.03 7.93
N GLU A 138 -14.55 17.33 7.52
CA GLU A 138 -14.24 16.93 6.14
C GLU A 138 -14.05 18.11 5.16
N LYS A 139 -13.70 19.30 5.67
CA LYS A 139 -13.39 20.49 4.86
C LYS A 139 -11.94 20.48 4.36
N LEU A 140 -11.52 19.37 3.74
CA LEU A 140 -10.10 19.08 3.47
C LEU A 140 -9.40 20.12 2.58
N GLU A 141 -10.11 20.73 1.63
CA GLU A 141 -9.54 21.77 0.77
C GLU A 141 -9.18 23.04 1.56
N GLU A 142 -10.01 23.39 2.56
CA GLU A 142 -9.76 24.52 3.44
C GLU A 142 -8.55 24.23 4.34
N VAL A 143 -8.43 23.00 4.84
CA VAL A 143 -7.29 22.56 5.65
C VAL A 143 -5.99 22.63 4.84
N VAL A 144 -5.97 22.11 3.61
CA VAL A 144 -4.77 22.14 2.74
C VAL A 144 -4.31 23.58 2.48
N LYS A 145 -5.23 24.50 2.22
CA LYS A 145 -4.91 25.93 2.03
C LYS A 145 -4.45 26.58 3.33
N GLY A 146 -5.10 26.23 4.44
CA GLY A 146 -4.76 26.71 5.77
C GLY A 146 -3.35 26.32 6.18
N ILE A 147 -2.96 25.04 5.99
CA ILE A 147 -1.59 24.58 6.24
C ILE A 147 -0.59 25.37 5.40
N GLN A 148 -0.85 25.57 4.10
CA GLN A 148 0.04 26.36 3.24
C GLN A 148 0.20 27.78 3.79
N HIS A 149 -0.90 28.44 4.14
CA HIS A 149 -0.89 29.79 4.69
C HIS A 149 -0.10 29.88 6.01
N THR A 150 -0.30 28.92 6.92
CA THR A 150 0.44 28.83 8.18
C THR A 150 1.93 28.69 7.94
N VAL A 151 2.35 27.79 7.04
CA VAL A 151 3.77 27.60 6.72
C VAL A 151 4.37 28.84 6.08
N ASP A 152 3.69 29.46 5.11
CA ASP A 152 4.16 30.67 4.44
C ASP A 152 4.35 31.82 5.45
N ALA A 153 3.43 31.96 6.41
CA ALA A 153 3.51 32.96 7.47
C ALA A 153 4.71 32.70 8.41
N GLN A 154 4.91 31.45 8.84
CA GLN A 154 6.03 31.06 9.69
C GLN A 154 7.39 31.27 9.00
N LEU A 155 7.51 30.87 7.72
CA LEU A 155 8.72 31.09 6.92
C LEU A 155 9.02 32.58 6.75
N LYS A 156 8.01 33.41 6.41
CA LYS A 156 8.19 34.86 6.26
C LYS A 156 8.59 35.53 7.57
N ALA A 157 8.00 35.12 8.68
CA ALA A 157 8.34 35.64 10.00
C ALA A 157 9.80 35.30 10.36
N ALA A 158 10.22 34.05 10.14
CA ALA A 158 11.57 33.58 10.43
C ALA A 158 12.63 34.13 9.45
N ALA A 159 12.22 34.56 8.25
CA ALA A 159 13.12 35.24 7.31
C ALA A 159 13.52 36.65 7.79
N HIS A 160 12.82 37.23 8.76
CA HIS A 160 13.07 38.57 9.32
C HIS A 160 13.17 39.67 8.24
N GLY A 161 12.29 39.60 7.24
CA GLY A 161 12.25 40.56 6.13
C GLY A 161 13.24 40.29 4.98
N ARG A 162 14.07 39.23 5.08
CA ARG A 162 14.87 38.74 3.95
C ARG A 162 13.97 38.06 2.91
N ASN A 163 14.36 38.13 1.64
CA ASN A 163 13.71 37.34 0.59
C ASN A 163 14.01 35.85 0.81
N LEU A 164 12.99 35.01 0.78
CA LEU A 164 13.12 33.56 0.90
C LEU A 164 13.84 32.95 -0.31
N GLU A 165 14.52 31.82 -0.12
CA GLU A 165 15.02 31.01 -1.26
C GLU A 165 13.86 30.63 -2.21
N ALA A 166 14.11 30.61 -3.52
CA ALA A 166 13.09 30.27 -4.52
C ALA A 166 12.44 28.88 -4.32
N CYS A 167 13.11 27.96 -3.61
CA CYS A 167 12.61 26.61 -3.33
C CYS A 167 11.35 26.60 -2.44
N PHE A 168 11.04 27.71 -1.75
CA PHE A 168 9.85 27.86 -0.92
C PHE A 168 8.60 28.28 -1.71
N ILE A 169 8.72 28.59 -2.99
CA ILE A 169 7.56 28.83 -3.87
C ILE A 169 7.02 27.47 -4.29
N ILE A 170 6.04 26.98 -3.54
CA ILE A 170 5.49 25.62 -3.68
C ILE A 170 4.18 25.60 -4.49
N ASP A 171 3.66 26.77 -4.88
CA ASP A 171 2.39 26.87 -5.60
C ASP A 171 2.55 26.63 -7.11
N GLY A 172 1.93 25.52 -7.55
CA GLY A 172 1.85 25.08 -8.95
C GLY A 172 0.93 25.91 -9.85
N THR A 173 0.82 27.22 -9.62
CA THR A 173 0.18 28.15 -10.57
C THR A 173 1.17 28.77 -11.54
N ASP A 174 2.46 28.89 -11.17
CA ASP A 174 3.48 29.57 -11.98
C ASP A 174 4.61 28.67 -12.52
N GLY A 175 4.38 27.35 -12.59
CA GLY A 175 5.22 26.50 -13.45
C GLY A 175 6.70 26.37 -13.05
N HIS A 176 7.06 26.55 -11.78
CA HIS A 176 8.32 26.03 -11.28
C HIS A 176 8.18 24.51 -11.09
N GLU A 177 8.14 23.81 -12.22
CA GLU A 177 8.20 22.37 -12.33
C GLU A 177 9.36 21.89 -11.46
N PHE A 178 9.05 21.06 -10.46
CA PHE A 178 10.07 20.39 -9.66
C PHE A 178 11.06 19.73 -10.63
N SER A 179 12.24 20.31 -10.77
CA SER A 179 13.29 19.83 -11.66
C SER A 179 14.53 19.55 -10.82
N PRO A 180 14.76 18.27 -10.46
CA PRO A 180 15.95 17.82 -9.74
C PRO A 180 17.27 18.25 -10.40
N ALA A 181 17.25 18.52 -11.70
CA ALA A 181 18.42 18.77 -12.55
C ALA A 181 18.72 20.26 -12.82
N THR A 182 17.94 21.21 -12.30
CA THR A 182 18.15 22.63 -12.61
C THR A 182 19.42 23.18 -11.96
N SER A 183 20.24 23.92 -12.73
CA SER A 183 21.49 24.54 -12.24
C SER A 183 21.20 25.53 -11.10
N LYS A 184 21.74 25.25 -9.91
CA LYS A 184 21.52 26.03 -8.68
C LYS A 184 22.49 27.20 -8.49
N THR A 185 23.27 27.55 -9.51
CA THR A 185 24.32 28.57 -9.42
C THR A 185 24.28 29.55 -10.60
N GLY A 186 24.47 30.84 -10.30
CA GLY A 186 24.50 31.94 -11.27
C GLY A 186 24.08 33.28 -10.66
N SER A 187 24.60 34.39 -11.20
CA SER A 187 24.35 35.77 -10.73
C SER A 187 22.91 36.27 -10.96
N GLU A 188 22.09 35.51 -11.69
CA GLU A 188 20.65 35.77 -11.87
C GLU A 188 19.76 34.80 -11.08
N SER A 189 20.33 33.92 -10.24
CA SER A 189 19.53 32.92 -9.54
C SER A 189 18.96 33.45 -8.21
N ALA A 190 17.64 33.34 -8.03
CA ALA A 190 16.92 33.53 -6.76
C ALA A 190 17.24 32.44 -5.70
N HIS A 191 18.35 31.72 -5.86
CA HIS A 191 18.81 30.63 -5.00
C HIS A 191 19.69 31.09 -3.82
N ALA A 192 19.92 32.41 -3.67
CA ALA A 192 20.67 33.01 -2.57
C ALA A 192 19.77 33.70 -1.51
N GLY A 193 18.50 33.29 -1.41
CA GLY A 193 17.56 33.80 -0.40
C GLY A 193 17.79 33.22 1.00
N ALA A 194 17.02 33.68 1.99
CA ALA A 194 17.00 33.12 3.33
C ALA A 194 16.37 31.73 3.34
N ASN A 195 16.97 30.82 4.09
CA ASN A 195 16.43 29.48 4.35
C ASN A 195 16.26 29.27 5.85
N PRO A 196 15.10 29.69 6.41
CA PRO A 196 14.83 29.53 7.83
C PRO A 196 14.88 28.07 8.30
N LEU A 197 14.61 27.11 7.41
CA LEU A 197 14.61 25.69 7.78
C LEU A 197 16.02 25.14 8.03
N ARG A 198 17.07 25.75 7.45
CA ARG A 198 18.46 25.40 7.80
C ARG A 198 18.91 26.05 9.10
N GLU A 199 18.31 27.18 9.45
CA GLU A 199 18.69 28.01 10.60
C GLU A 199 17.97 27.58 11.89
N ASN A 200 16.72 27.09 11.80
CA ASN A 200 15.88 26.77 12.94
C ASN A 200 15.35 25.32 12.87
N GLU A 201 15.75 24.49 13.83
CA GLU A 201 15.38 23.07 13.92
C GLU A 201 13.93 22.84 14.31
N ASP A 202 13.41 23.58 15.30
CA ASP A 202 12.01 23.45 15.73
C ASP A 202 11.04 23.83 14.61
N LEU A 203 11.35 24.93 13.92
CA LEU A 203 10.59 25.38 12.74
C LEU A 203 10.66 24.34 11.61
N ARG A 204 11.82 23.72 11.38
CA ARG A 204 12.00 22.66 10.38
C ARG A 204 11.14 21.44 10.70
N GLU A 205 11.10 21.01 11.96
CA GLU A 205 10.30 19.86 12.40
C GLU A 205 8.80 20.14 12.30
N GLU A 206 8.34 21.33 12.70
CA GLU A 206 6.95 21.75 12.58
C GLU A 206 6.50 21.80 11.11
N ILE A 207 7.27 22.46 10.24
CA ILE A 207 6.96 22.58 8.80
C ILE A 207 7.00 21.20 8.12
N THR A 208 7.96 20.34 8.48
CA THR A 208 8.02 18.97 7.96
C THR A 208 6.75 18.19 8.32
N SER A 209 6.32 18.25 9.58
CA SER A 209 5.10 17.57 10.04
C SER A 209 3.84 18.12 9.37
N LEU A 210 3.73 19.44 9.23
CA LEU A 210 2.62 20.09 8.49
C LEU A 210 2.58 19.66 7.02
N TYR A 211 3.72 19.52 6.35
CA TYR A 211 3.78 19.07 4.95
C TYR A 211 3.48 17.58 4.78
N LEU A 212 3.87 16.74 5.73
CA LEU A 212 3.48 15.33 5.74
C LEU A 212 1.95 15.19 5.90
N TRP A 213 1.35 15.97 6.80
CA TRP A 213 -0.12 16.01 6.95
C TRP A 213 -0.80 16.54 5.69
N ARG A 214 -0.32 17.66 5.14
CA ARG A 214 -0.84 18.25 3.90
C ARG A 214 -0.77 17.25 2.74
N ALA A 215 0.31 16.50 2.60
CA ALA A 215 0.44 15.47 1.58
C ALA A 215 -0.63 14.36 1.75
N ALA A 216 -0.86 13.88 2.98
CA ALA A 216 -1.93 12.91 3.24
C ALA A 216 -3.32 13.47 2.87
N LEU A 217 -3.62 14.73 3.18
CA LEU A 217 -4.87 15.41 2.79
C LEU A 217 -5.00 15.57 1.26
N LEU A 218 -3.91 15.92 0.59
CA LEU A 218 -3.88 16.02 -0.88
C LEU A 218 -4.14 14.67 -1.55
N VAL A 219 -3.57 13.57 -1.03
CA VAL A 219 -3.86 12.22 -1.52
C VAL A 219 -5.32 11.84 -1.27
N ASN A 220 -5.91 12.24 -0.14
CA ASN A 220 -7.36 12.10 0.08
C ASN A 220 -8.16 12.83 -1.02
N LEU A 221 -7.74 14.03 -1.41
CA LEU A 221 -8.33 14.82 -2.49
C LEU A 221 -7.94 14.35 -3.90
N ARG A 222 -7.23 13.22 -4.04
CA ARG A 222 -6.75 12.66 -5.33
C ARG A 222 -5.75 13.57 -6.07
N ARG A 223 -5.05 14.42 -5.32
CA ARG A 223 -4.00 15.34 -5.80
C ARG A 223 -2.60 14.78 -5.50
N ASP A 224 -2.40 13.50 -5.81
CA ASP A 224 -1.18 12.75 -5.49
C ASP A 224 0.09 13.38 -6.07
N GLU A 225 0.02 13.94 -7.27
CA GLU A 225 1.13 14.66 -7.91
C GLU A 225 1.54 15.88 -7.08
N GLN A 226 0.56 16.70 -6.67
CA GLN A 226 0.79 17.85 -5.80
C GLN A 226 1.35 17.42 -4.44
N ALA A 227 0.87 16.30 -3.88
CA ALA A 227 1.37 15.75 -2.63
C ALA A 227 2.86 15.38 -2.75
N VAL A 228 3.21 14.55 -3.75
CA VAL A 228 4.58 14.08 -3.98
C VAL A 228 5.51 15.26 -4.26
N PHE A 229 5.16 16.16 -5.17
CA PHE A 229 6.03 17.30 -5.50
C PHE A 229 6.20 18.26 -4.33
N SER A 230 5.17 18.48 -3.50
CA SER A 230 5.33 19.31 -2.31
C SER A 230 6.34 18.73 -1.32
N LEU A 231 6.36 17.40 -1.15
CA LEU A 231 7.34 16.71 -0.29
C LEU A 231 8.74 16.74 -0.89
N LEU A 232 8.86 16.53 -2.20
CA LEU A 232 10.16 16.59 -2.88
C LEU A 232 10.76 18.00 -2.84
N ASN A 233 9.96 19.04 -3.11
CA ASN A 233 10.38 20.44 -3.00
C ASN A 233 10.92 20.75 -1.60
N LEU A 234 10.16 20.39 -0.56
CA LEU A 234 10.59 20.60 0.82
C LEU A 234 11.86 19.81 1.15
N ALA A 235 12.02 18.59 0.64
CA ALA A 235 13.23 17.79 0.85
C ALA A 235 14.49 18.49 0.32
N PHE A 236 14.40 19.25 -0.78
CA PHE A 236 15.53 20.03 -1.28
C PHE A 236 15.77 21.35 -0.53
N ALA A 237 14.78 21.84 0.22
CA ALA A 237 14.94 23.00 1.08
C ALA A 237 15.71 22.67 2.37
N VAL A 238 15.70 21.42 2.83
CA VAL A 238 16.36 20.99 4.08
C VAL A 238 17.73 20.32 3.84
N GLU A 239 18.50 20.17 4.94
CA GLU A 239 19.77 19.44 4.92
C GLU A 239 19.57 17.95 4.66
N ARG A 240 20.61 17.28 4.12
CA ARG A 240 20.54 15.86 3.74
C ARG A 240 20.03 14.96 4.86
N LYS A 241 20.46 15.20 6.11
CA LYS A 241 20.08 14.40 7.29
C LYS A 241 18.58 14.44 7.62
N ASP A 242 17.89 15.49 7.19
CA ASP A 242 16.47 15.76 7.51
C ASP A 242 15.53 15.33 6.38
N ARG A 243 16.05 14.80 5.27
CA ARG A 243 15.25 14.45 4.08
C ARG A 243 14.49 13.13 4.22
N THR A 244 14.92 12.25 5.12
CA THR A 244 14.46 10.85 5.18
C THR A 244 12.94 10.73 5.24
N ARG A 245 12.27 11.47 6.13
CA ARG A 245 10.80 11.41 6.28
C ARG A 245 10.07 11.92 5.03
N LEU A 246 10.55 13.02 4.44
CA LEU A 246 9.96 13.64 3.26
C LEU A 246 10.08 12.74 2.03
N LEU A 247 11.30 12.22 1.77
CA LEU A 247 11.56 11.32 0.65
C LEU A 247 10.86 9.97 0.83
N GLY A 248 10.83 9.43 2.06
CA GLY A 248 10.08 8.23 2.39
C GLY A 248 8.59 8.37 2.12
N ALA A 249 7.98 9.46 2.59
CA ALA A 249 6.57 9.74 2.34
C ALA A 249 6.29 9.96 0.85
N ALA A 250 7.16 10.69 0.13
CA ALA A 250 7.04 10.86 -1.31
C ALA A 250 7.11 9.52 -2.06
N ALA A 251 8.04 8.63 -1.69
CA ALA A 251 8.16 7.29 -2.24
C ALA A 251 6.92 6.44 -1.95
N ALA A 252 6.38 6.50 -0.73
CA ALA A 252 5.16 5.79 -0.35
C ALA A 252 3.96 6.23 -1.20
N TRP A 253 3.71 7.54 -1.30
CA TRP A 253 2.58 8.07 -2.07
C TRP A 253 2.73 7.82 -3.57
N ALA A 254 3.95 8.00 -4.11
CA ALA A 254 4.25 7.69 -5.50
C ALA A 254 4.02 6.20 -5.81
N ALA A 255 4.49 5.29 -4.95
CA ALA A 255 4.31 3.86 -5.14
C ALA A 255 2.82 3.48 -5.18
N LEU A 256 2.02 3.98 -4.24
CA LEU A 256 0.58 3.70 -4.17
C LEU A 256 -0.20 4.31 -5.35
N ASN A 257 0.19 5.50 -5.82
CA ASN A 257 -0.34 6.09 -7.05
C ASN A 257 -0.04 5.22 -8.27
N ASP A 258 1.21 4.80 -8.42
CA ASP A 258 1.65 4.09 -9.62
C ASP A 258 1.06 2.69 -9.70
N MET A 259 0.99 1.98 -8.56
CA MET A 259 0.27 0.70 -8.46
C MET A 259 -1.19 0.82 -8.91
N GLU A 260 -1.88 1.90 -8.49
CA GLU A 260 -3.27 2.15 -8.84
C GLU A 260 -3.43 2.44 -10.34
N ILE A 261 -2.57 3.30 -10.92
CA ILE A 261 -2.61 3.62 -12.36
C ILE A 261 -2.30 2.40 -13.21
N ILE A 262 -1.26 1.64 -12.85
CA ILE A 262 -0.87 0.41 -13.56
C ILE A 262 -1.99 -0.63 -13.51
N TYR A 263 -2.66 -0.74 -12.36
CA TYR A 263 -3.84 -1.56 -12.21
C TYR A 263 -4.97 -1.13 -13.16
N TYR A 264 -5.32 0.16 -13.18
CA TYR A 264 -6.33 0.68 -14.12
C TYR A 264 -5.94 0.45 -15.58
N ARG A 265 -4.66 0.60 -15.94
CA ARG A 265 -4.14 0.27 -17.28
C ARG A 265 -4.32 -1.21 -17.64
N SER A 266 -4.22 -2.12 -16.67
CA SER A 266 -4.57 -3.54 -16.84
C SER A 266 -6.06 -3.71 -17.13
N LEU A 267 -6.89 -3.06 -16.32
CA LEU A 267 -8.33 -3.20 -16.34
C LEU A 267 -8.92 -2.74 -17.67
N VAL A 268 -8.50 -1.57 -18.16
CA VAL A 268 -9.00 -1.00 -19.42
C VAL A 268 -8.62 -1.81 -20.67
N LYS A 269 -7.58 -2.66 -20.59
CA LYS A 269 -7.20 -3.58 -21.69
C LYS A 269 -8.05 -4.85 -21.71
N LYS A 270 -8.56 -5.28 -20.56
CA LYS A 270 -9.25 -6.57 -20.38
C LYS A 270 -10.76 -6.44 -20.35
N CYS A 271 -11.27 -5.26 -19.98
CA CYS A 271 -12.68 -4.97 -19.78
C CYS A 271 -13.08 -3.74 -20.61
N LYS A 272 -14.36 -3.63 -20.98
CA LYS A 272 -14.90 -2.40 -21.54
C LYS A 272 -14.67 -1.28 -20.49
N PRO A 273 -13.86 -0.25 -20.80
CA PRO A 273 -13.52 0.74 -19.80
C PRO A 273 -14.69 1.71 -19.62
N PHE A 274 -15.06 1.99 -18.37
CA PHE A 274 -15.90 3.14 -18.05
C PHE A 274 -15.03 4.41 -18.00
N HIS A 275 -15.64 5.58 -18.24
CA HIS A 275 -14.94 6.84 -18.47
C HIS A 275 -13.91 7.16 -17.36
N GLN A 276 -14.29 6.96 -16.09
CA GLN A 276 -13.42 7.27 -14.96
C GLN A 276 -12.20 6.32 -14.86
N ALA A 277 -12.34 5.02 -15.16
CA ALA A 277 -11.20 4.10 -15.22
C ALA A 277 -10.25 4.45 -16.36
N ARG A 278 -10.79 4.90 -17.50
CA ARG A 278 -9.97 5.39 -18.63
C ARG A 278 -9.18 6.63 -18.21
N HIS A 279 -9.86 7.61 -17.62
CA HIS A 279 -9.21 8.82 -17.10
C HIS A 279 -8.08 8.50 -16.11
N PHE A 280 -8.32 7.60 -15.15
CA PHE A 280 -7.27 7.17 -14.21
C PHE A 280 -6.10 6.44 -14.88
N ALA A 281 -6.35 5.68 -15.95
CA ALA A 281 -5.31 4.95 -16.66
C ALA A 281 -4.45 5.85 -17.57
N THR A 282 -5.03 6.92 -18.14
CA THR A 282 -4.40 7.74 -19.19
C THR A 282 -3.94 9.11 -18.73
N GLU A 283 -4.73 9.81 -17.89
CA GLU A 283 -4.49 11.23 -17.58
C GLU A 283 -3.60 11.43 -16.34
N ARG A 284 -3.44 10.41 -15.50
CA ARG A 284 -2.64 10.52 -14.27
C ARG A 284 -1.17 10.16 -14.52
N PRO A 285 -0.22 10.96 -14.00
CA PRO A 285 1.20 10.66 -14.14
C PRO A 285 1.64 9.52 -13.21
N LEU A 286 2.66 8.79 -13.67
CA LEU A 286 3.43 7.89 -12.81
C LEU A 286 4.52 8.72 -12.11
N LEU A 287 4.62 8.60 -10.80
CA LEU A 287 5.38 9.52 -9.95
C LEU A 287 6.69 8.91 -9.43
N LEU A 288 6.82 7.59 -9.41
CA LEU A 288 7.94 6.94 -8.72
C LEU A 288 9.30 7.24 -9.38
N ALA A 289 9.32 7.35 -10.71
CA ALA A 289 10.51 7.76 -11.45
C ALA A 289 11.02 9.15 -10.99
N ARG A 290 10.12 10.08 -10.65
CA ARG A 290 10.48 11.42 -10.16
C ARG A 290 11.11 11.38 -8.76
N VAL A 291 10.66 10.46 -7.90
CA VAL A 291 11.26 10.26 -6.59
C VAL A 291 12.69 9.74 -6.72
N PHE A 292 12.93 8.74 -7.59
CA PHE A 292 14.28 8.20 -7.77
C PHE A 292 15.20 9.10 -8.60
N GLU A 293 14.65 9.98 -9.43
CA GLU A 293 15.38 11.10 -10.00
C GLU A 293 15.87 12.06 -8.90
N ALA A 294 15.03 12.33 -7.89
CA ALA A 294 15.37 13.19 -6.76
C ALA A 294 16.44 12.60 -5.82
N THR A 295 16.50 11.27 -5.68
CA THR A 295 17.50 10.60 -4.84
C THR A 295 18.76 10.19 -5.59
N ARG A 296 18.89 10.52 -6.88
CA ARG A 296 20.04 10.11 -7.70
C ARG A 296 21.35 10.61 -7.09
N GLY A 297 22.32 9.69 -6.94
CA GLY A 297 23.62 9.98 -6.32
C GLY A 297 23.59 10.00 -4.79
N ASP A 298 22.44 9.75 -4.16
CA ASP A 298 22.28 9.59 -2.73
C ASP A 298 21.92 8.14 -2.39
N ASP A 299 22.94 7.31 -2.16
CA ASP A 299 22.75 5.86 -1.93
C ASP A 299 21.85 5.57 -0.74
N TYR A 300 22.02 6.30 0.36
CA TYR A 300 21.23 6.12 1.59
C TYR A 300 19.74 6.36 1.33
N HIS A 301 19.38 7.50 0.72
CA HIS A 301 17.98 7.80 0.45
C HIS A 301 17.40 6.94 -0.66
N THR A 302 18.23 6.51 -1.63
CA THR A 302 17.81 5.56 -2.66
C THR A 302 17.49 4.19 -2.03
N ASP A 303 18.33 3.68 -1.13
CA ASP A 303 18.06 2.45 -0.36
C ASP A 303 16.78 2.59 0.47
N TYR A 304 16.66 3.67 1.24
CA TYR A 304 15.52 3.92 2.11
C TYR A 304 14.20 4.00 1.32
N CYS A 305 14.16 4.79 0.24
CA CYS A 305 12.97 4.90 -0.61
C CYS A 305 12.65 3.56 -1.28
N THR A 306 13.66 2.80 -1.71
CA THR A 306 13.46 1.46 -2.28
C THR A 306 12.82 0.52 -1.26
N HIS A 307 13.28 0.54 0.00
CA HIS A 307 12.69 -0.23 1.10
C HIS A 307 11.22 0.13 1.33
N VAL A 308 10.88 1.43 1.30
CA VAL A 308 9.49 1.88 1.44
C VAL A 308 8.62 1.33 0.30
N VAL A 309 9.07 1.49 -0.96
CA VAL A 309 8.34 0.97 -2.13
C VAL A 309 8.16 -0.54 -2.05
N PHE A 310 9.21 -1.24 -1.65
CA PHE A 310 9.22 -2.68 -1.47
C PHE A 310 8.19 -3.15 -0.44
N SER A 311 8.20 -2.54 0.74
CA SER A 311 7.23 -2.84 1.81
C SER A 311 5.79 -2.61 1.35
N LYS A 312 5.53 -1.50 0.64
CA LYS A 312 4.20 -1.19 0.08
C LYS A 312 3.75 -2.24 -0.94
N GLU A 313 4.62 -2.65 -1.86
CA GLU A 313 4.25 -3.61 -2.90
C GLU A 313 4.05 -5.03 -2.33
N VAL A 314 4.88 -5.46 -1.36
CA VAL A 314 4.70 -6.74 -0.65
C VAL A 314 3.36 -6.74 0.09
N THR A 315 3.08 -5.71 0.88
CA THR A 315 1.84 -5.58 1.64
C THR A 315 0.64 -5.58 0.70
N ALA A 316 0.66 -4.72 -0.32
CA ALA A 316 -0.42 -4.64 -1.29
C ALA A 316 -0.63 -5.96 -2.04
N THR A 317 0.44 -6.71 -2.34
CA THR A 317 0.35 -8.03 -2.99
C THR A 317 -0.41 -9.03 -2.11
N VAL A 318 -0.04 -9.13 -0.84
CA VAL A 318 -0.65 -10.09 0.09
C VAL A 318 -2.09 -9.71 0.40
N THR A 319 -2.34 -8.44 0.70
CA THR A 319 -3.69 -7.93 0.99
C THR A 319 -4.64 -8.14 -0.19
N ARG A 320 -4.19 -7.89 -1.42
CA ARG A 320 -4.99 -8.17 -2.63
C ARG A 320 -5.31 -9.64 -2.78
N ALA A 321 -4.32 -10.52 -2.56
CA ALA A 321 -4.51 -11.95 -2.66
C ALA A 321 -5.49 -12.50 -1.62
N GLN A 322 -5.34 -12.08 -0.35
CA GLN A 322 -6.26 -12.45 0.73
C GLN A 322 -7.67 -11.95 0.43
N THR A 323 -7.80 -10.69 0.01
CA THR A 323 -9.09 -10.11 -0.36
C THR A 323 -9.77 -10.89 -1.46
N ALA A 324 -9.04 -11.21 -2.53
CA ALA A 324 -9.58 -12.01 -3.63
C ALA A 324 -10.08 -13.38 -3.15
N GLN A 325 -9.32 -14.05 -2.27
CA GLN A 325 -9.71 -15.35 -1.71
C GLN A 325 -10.93 -15.27 -0.79
N MET A 326 -10.95 -14.34 0.17
CA MET A 326 -12.09 -14.17 1.11
C MET A 326 -13.41 -13.91 0.39
N HIS A 327 -13.32 -13.32 -0.79
CA HIS A 327 -14.45 -12.84 -1.56
C HIS A 327 -14.79 -13.72 -2.76
N GLY A 328 -14.00 -14.78 -3.03
CA GLY A 328 -14.19 -15.65 -4.18
C GLY A 328 -13.97 -14.94 -5.52
N ASP A 329 -13.15 -13.89 -5.54
CA ASP A 329 -12.88 -13.09 -6.74
C ASP A 329 -11.86 -13.77 -7.65
N LEU A 330 -12.37 -14.54 -8.60
CA LEU A 330 -11.58 -15.23 -9.60
C LEU A 330 -10.99 -14.29 -10.68
N THR A 331 -11.35 -12.99 -10.68
CA THR A 331 -10.77 -12.00 -11.60
C THR A 331 -9.44 -11.44 -11.12
N GLU A 332 -9.11 -11.64 -9.84
CA GLU A 332 -7.88 -11.23 -9.17
C GLU A 332 -7.09 -12.46 -8.68
N ASP A 333 -7.04 -13.53 -9.48
CA ASP A 333 -6.15 -14.67 -9.24
C ASP A 333 -4.71 -14.16 -8.97
N PRO A 334 -4.19 -14.37 -7.74
CA PRO A 334 -2.88 -13.92 -7.32
C PRO A 334 -1.74 -14.39 -8.24
N MET A 335 -1.94 -15.51 -8.92
CA MET A 335 -0.94 -16.16 -9.78
C MET A 335 -1.11 -15.81 -11.26
N ARG A 336 -2.20 -15.14 -11.66
CA ARG A 336 -2.51 -14.90 -13.09
C ARG A 336 -2.93 -13.47 -13.44
N SER A 337 -3.58 -12.75 -12.54
CA SER A 337 -4.31 -11.52 -12.88
C SER A 337 -4.03 -10.31 -12.00
N LEU A 338 -3.10 -10.42 -11.05
CA LEU A 338 -2.62 -9.24 -10.32
C LEU A 338 -2.05 -8.17 -11.28
N CYS A 339 -1.89 -6.96 -10.76
CA CYS A 339 -1.09 -5.92 -11.43
C CYS A 339 0.39 -6.31 -11.56
N LEU A 340 0.87 -7.34 -10.87
CA LEU A 340 2.28 -7.77 -10.83
C LEU A 340 2.90 -7.99 -12.22
N PRO A 341 2.22 -8.70 -13.16
CA PRO A 341 2.60 -8.76 -14.56
C PRO A 341 2.85 -7.41 -15.25
N LEU A 342 2.32 -6.31 -14.73
CA LEU A 342 2.53 -4.96 -15.26
C LEU A 342 3.43 -4.09 -14.37
N THR A 343 3.43 -4.30 -13.04
CA THR A 343 4.32 -3.57 -12.13
C THR A 343 5.76 -4.04 -12.26
N MET A 344 6.02 -5.33 -12.47
CA MET A 344 7.40 -5.82 -12.67
C MET A 344 8.10 -5.21 -13.90
N PRO A 345 7.49 -5.16 -15.09
CA PRO A 345 8.06 -4.42 -16.23
C PRO A 345 8.26 -2.94 -15.95
N TYR A 346 7.33 -2.31 -15.23
CA TYR A 346 7.42 -0.90 -14.85
C TYR A 346 8.64 -0.66 -13.94
N TYR A 347 8.78 -1.42 -12.85
CA TYR A 347 9.89 -1.29 -11.92
C TYR A 347 11.24 -1.60 -12.58
N ARG A 348 11.30 -2.62 -13.44
CA ARG A 348 12.54 -2.98 -14.13
C ARG A 348 13.01 -1.91 -15.12
N PHE A 349 12.10 -1.34 -15.91
CA PHE A 349 12.50 -0.57 -17.10
C PHE A 349 12.11 0.91 -17.06
N ARG A 350 11.24 1.35 -16.16
CA ARG A 350 10.59 2.67 -16.24
C ARG A 350 10.77 3.54 -14.99
N VAL A 351 11.34 3.01 -13.91
CA VAL A 351 11.62 3.80 -12.69
C VAL A 351 13.04 4.36 -12.74
N ASP A 352 14.04 3.52 -12.44
CA ASP A 352 15.46 3.86 -12.47
C ASP A 352 16.28 2.56 -12.30
N GLU A 353 17.49 2.50 -12.86
CA GLU A 353 18.35 1.31 -12.79
C GLU A 353 18.92 1.07 -11.37
N GLU A 354 19.27 2.13 -10.64
CA GLU A 354 19.77 2.05 -9.27
C GLU A 354 18.66 1.64 -8.30
N PHE A 355 17.43 2.08 -8.54
CA PHE A 355 16.24 1.54 -7.88
C PHE A 355 16.08 0.05 -8.15
N TRP A 356 16.09 -0.36 -9.43
CA TRP A 356 15.87 -1.76 -9.80
C TRP A 356 16.88 -2.69 -9.13
N LYS A 357 18.16 -2.33 -9.15
CA LYS A 357 19.25 -3.08 -8.51
C LYS A 357 18.97 -3.34 -7.03
N ARG A 358 18.57 -2.30 -6.28
CA ARG A 358 18.24 -2.39 -4.86
C ARG A 358 16.96 -3.17 -4.62
N PHE A 359 15.92 -2.91 -5.41
CA PHE A 359 14.62 -3.58 -5.30
C PHE A 359 14.74 -5.09 -5.56
N TYR A 360 15.50 -5.47 -6.58
CA TYR A 360 15.81 -6.85 -6.90
C TYR A 360 16.61 -7.53 -5.78
N ALA A 361 17.58 -6.83 -5.17
CA ALA A 361 18.32 -7.33 -4.03
C ALA A 361 17.39 -7.62 -2.83
N LEU A 362 16.42 -6.74 -2.55
CA LEU A 362 15.41 -6.94 -1.50
C LEU A 362 14.51 -8.15 -1.78
N LEU A 363 14.07 -8.31 -3.03
CA LEU A 363 13.31 -9.50 -3.45
C LEU A 363 14.10 -10.79 -3.19
N CYS A 364 15.41 -10.75 -3.45
CA CYS A 364 16.31 -11.89 -3.34
C CYS A 364 16.99 -12.05 -1.97
N MET A 365 16.63 -11.26 -0.96
CA MET A 365 17.11 -11.47 0.40
C MET A 365 16.67 -12.85 0.93
N PRO A 366 17.41 -13.46 1.85
CA PRO A 366 16.95 -14.65 2.56
C PRO A 366 15.58 -14.44 3.22
N PRO A 367 14.82 -15.52 3.50
CA PRO A 367 13.60 -15.42 4.29
C PRO A 367 13.85 -14.77 5.66
N VAL A 368 12.93 -13.91 6.10
CA VAL A 368 12.99 -13.35 7.46
C VAL A 368 12.79 -14.50 8.45
N PRO A 369 13.68 -14.69 9.44
CA PRO A 369 13.53 -15.74 10.42
C PRO A 369 12.27 -15.51 11.29
N PRO A 370 11.67 -16.57 11.85
CA PRO A 370 10.60 -16.40 12.84
C PRO A 370 11.13 -15.63 14.06
N PRO A 371 10.30 -14.80 14.72
CA PRO A 371 10.72 -14.06 15.90
C PRO A 371 11.17 -15.02 17.00
N THR A 372 12.20 -14.61 17.73
CA THR A 372 12.62 -15.28 18.96
C THR A 372 11.51 -15.18 20.02
N PRO A 373 11.50 -16.05 21.05
CA PRO A 373 10.50 -15.96 22.13
C PRO A 373 10.46 -14.59 22.82
N ALA A 374 11.60 -13.91 22.93
CA ALA A 374 11.67 -12.56 23.48
C ALA A 374 11.00 -11.52 22.57
N GLU A 375 11.23 -11.59 21.25
CA GLU A 375 10.58 -10.72 20.27
C GLU A 375 9.08 -11.00 20.16
N ALA A 376 8.67 -12.27 20.22
CA ALA A 376 7.26 -12.66 20.21
C ALA A 376 6.52 -12.11 21.44
N ASN A 377 7.13 -12.17 22.63
CA ASN A 377 6.56 -11.60 23.85
C ASN A 377 6.50 -10.06 23.81
N ALA A 378 7.48 -9.40 23.19
CA ALA A 378 7.44 -7.95 22.98
C ALA A 378 6.35 -7.54 21.97
N GLN A 379 6.10 -8.39 20.97
CA GLN A 379 5.04 -8.19 19.96
C GLN A 379 3.64 -8.53 20.48
N ALA A 380 3.51 -9.34 21.54
CA ALA A 380 2.23 -9.69 22.17
C ALA A 380 1.59 -8.54 22.98
N ILE A 381 2.30 -7.42 23.17
CA ILE A 381 1.80 -6.23 23.88
C ILE A 381 0.96 -5.34 22.95
N ASP A 382 0.99 -5.58 21.62
CA ASP A 382 0.14 -4.88 20.65
C ASP A 382 -1.23 -5.61 20.52
N PRO A 383 -2.36 -4.98 20.91
CA PRO A 383 -3.70 -5.58 20.82
C PRO A 383 -4.12 -5.97 19.40
N LEU A 384 -3.43 -5.49 18.36
CA LEU A 384 -3.64 -5.92 16.97
C LEU A 384 -3.02 -7.30 16.67
N ALA A 385 -2.09 -7.81 17.50
CA ALA A 385 -1.41 -9.08 17.28
C ALA A 385 -2.25 -10.33 17.62
N GLU A 386 -3.33 -10.20 18.41
CA GLU A 386 -4.09 -11.34 18.93
C GLU A 386 -5.25 -11.83 18.03
N LEU A 387 -5.44 -11.27 16.83
CA LEU A 387 -6.57 -11.61 15.94
C LEU A 387 -6.16 -12.46 14.73
N GLY A 388 -5.70 -13.70 14.92
CA GLY A 388 -5.59 -14.68 13.82
C GLY A 388 -4.84 -14.20 12.55
N LEU A 389 -3.92 -13.24 12.71
CA LEU A 389 -3.17 -12.66 11.61
C LEU A 389 -1.92 -13.51 11.37
N THR A 390 -1.78 -14.00 10.14
CA THR A 390 -0.55 -14.61 9.64
C THR A 390 0.66 -13.74 10.02
N PRO A 391 1.71 -14.29 10.68
CA PRO A 391 2.85 -13.51 11.15
C PRO A 391 3.53 -12.69 10.05
N ASN A 392 4.09 -11.52 10.40
CA ASN A 392 4.72 -10.62 9.43
C ASN A 392 5.81 -11.29 8.57
N TYR A 393 6.63 -12.18 9.16
CA TYR A 393 7.66 -12.91 8.42
C TYR A 393 7.07 -13.91 7.40
N ILE A 394 5.84 -14.39 7.64
CA ILE A 394 5.09 -15.21 6.69
C ILE A 394 4.44 -14.35 5.62
N LEU A 395 3.85 -13.20 5.97
CA LEU A 395 3.31 -12.25 4.99
C LEU A 395 4.39 -11.80 4.02
N ASP A 396 5.58 -11.46 4.53
CA ASP A 396 6.77 -11.16 3.72
C ASP A 396 7.12 -12.33 2.78
N ALA A 397 7.21 -13.55 3.31
CA ALA A 397 7.54 -14.73 2.51
C ALA A 397 6.50 -14.99 1.39
N VAL A 398 5.21 -14.84 1.69
CA VAL A 398 4.13 -14.95 0.71
C VAL A 398 4.27 -13.88 -0.37
N GLY A 399 4.33 -12.60 0.01
CA GLY A 399 4.38 -11.48 -0.93
C GLY A 399 5.61 -11.54 -1.83
N ARG A 400 6.80 -11.74 -1.26
CA ARG A 400 8.05 -11.87 -2.06
C ARG A 400 8.02 -13.08 -2.97
N SER A 401 7.49 -14.23 -2.52
CA SER A 401 7.39 -15.42 -3.38
C SER A 401 6.50 -15.20 -4.60
N MET A 402 5.40 -14.45 -4.44
CA MET A 402 4.51 -14.10 -5.54
C MET A 402 5.17 -13.12 -6.51
N MET A 403 5.83 -12.08 -6.00
CA MET A 403 6.55 -11.12 -6.84
C MET A 403 7.68 -11.78 -7.63
N LEU A 404 8.48 -12.63 -6.98
CA LEU A 404 9.53 -13.41 -7.64
C LEU A 404 8.95 -14.38 -8.68
N HIS A 405 7.81 -15.01 -8.41
CA HIS A 405 7.14 -15.85 -9.39
C HIS A 405 6.82 -15.07 -10.67
N HIS A 406 6.18 -13.91 -10.54
CA HIS A 406 5.81 -13.08 -11.70
C HIS A 406 7.04 -12.54 -12.43
N LEU A 407 8.10 -12.16 -11.71
CA LEU A 407 9.36 -11.73 -12.30
C LEU A 407 10.03 -12.85 -13.10
N VAL A 408 10.12 -14.06 -12.55
CA VAL A 408 10.71 -15.23 -13.23
C VAL A 408 9.89 -15.61 -14.46
N MET A 409 8.55 -15.59 -14.36
CA MET A 409 7.68 -15.85 -15.50
C MET A 409 7.84 -14.80 -16.59
N PHE A 410 7.95 -13.52 -16.22
CA PHE A 410 8.20 -12.43 -17.17
C PHE A 410 9.54 -12.60 -17.89
N ALA A 411 10.61 -12.90 -17.15
CA ALA A 411 11.93 -13.18 -17.73
C ALA A 411 11.88 -14.40 -18.67
N ASP A 412 11.23 -15.49 -18.26
CA ASP A 412 11.14 -16.70 -19.08
C ASP A 412 10.34 -16.52 -20.37
N VAL A 413 9.27 -15.73 -20.34
CA VAL A 413 8.52 -15.37 -21.54
C VAL A 413 9.39 -14.49 -22.44
N ARG A 414 10.06 -13.48 -21.88
CA ARG A 414 10.93 -12.59 -22.64
C ARG A 414 12.07 -13.34 -23.34
N ASP A 415 12.74 -14.24 -22.64
CA ASP A 415 13.83 -15.06 -23.21
C ASP A 415 13.33 -15.83 -24.43
N LYS A 416 12.13 -16.44 -24.35
CA LYS A 416 11.54 -17.16 -25.49
C LYS A 416 11.17 -16.23 -26.64
N GLU A 417 10.64 -15.04 -26.35
CA GLU A 417 10.34 -14.04 -27.40
C GLU A 417 11.60 -13.57 -28.11
N ILE A 418 12.74 -13.49 -27.40
CA ILE A 418 14.05 -13.19 -27.99
C ILE A 418 14.51 -14.37 -28.85
N ASP A 419 14.48 -15.60 -28.31
CA ASP A 419 14.94 -16.81 -29.00
C ASP A 419 14.13 -17.13 -30.27
N THR A 420 12.83 -16.83 -30.25
CA THR A 420 11.92 -17.06 -31.40
C THR A 420 11.94 -15.95 -32.44
N GLY A 421 12.67 -14.85 -32.20
CA GLY A 421 12.70 -13.69 -33.08
C GLY A 421 11.51 -12.72 -32.91
N ALA A 422 10.51 -13.06 -32.09
CA ALA A 422 9.32 -12.22 -31.88
C ALA A 422 9.64 -10.81 -31.36
N VAL A 423 10.71 -10.65 -30.58
CA VAL A 423 11.20 -9.32 -30.16
C VAL A 423 11.75 -8.53 -31.36
N VAL A 424 12.51 -9.17 -32.24
CA VAL A 424 13.08 -8.54 -33.43
C VAL A 424 11.95 -8.07 -34.35
N ASP A 425 10.96 -8.93 -34.58
CA ASP A 425 9.78 -8.60 -35.37
C ASP A 425 9.02 -7.40 -34.80
N ARG A 426 8.78 -7.39 -33.47
CA ARG A 426 8.12 -6.27 -32.77
C ARG A 426 8.90 -4.97 -32.92
N VAL A 427 10.23 -5.00 -32.74
CA VAL A 427 11.07 -3.80 -32.89
C VAL A 427 11.07 -3.30 -34.33
N ASN A 428 11.08 -4.20 -35.31
CA ASN A 428 10.99 -3.84 -36.73
C ASN A 428 9.64 -3.21 -37.06
N GLU A 429 8.55 -3.77 -36.55
CA GLU A 429 7.20 -3.21 -36.69
C GLU A 429 7.12 -1.79 -36.08
N MET A 430 7.65 -1.58 -34.88
CA MET A 430 7.70 -0.26 -34.25
C MET A 430 8.49 0.75 -35.09
N LYS A 431 9.63 0.35 -35.67
CA LYS A 431 10.42 1.20 -36.58
C LYS A 431 9.66 1.54 -37.86
N LEU A 432 8.90 0.58 -38.41
CA LEU A 432 8.05 0.81 -39.59
C LEU A 432 6.91 1.79 -39.28
N LEU A 433 6.41 1.79 -38.04
CA LEU A 433 5.38 2.70 -37.54
C LEU A 433 5.96 4.02 -36.97
N ASP A 434 7.24 4.32 -37.24
CA ASP A 434 7.96 5.49 -36.73
C ASP A 434 7.84 5.68 -35.19
N THR A 435 7.76 4.57 -34.46
CA THR A 435 7.67 4.55 -33.00
C THR A 435 9.02 4.14 -32.43
N GLN A 436 9.62 5.00 -31.60
CA GLN A 436 10.92 4.71 -30.98
C GLN A 436 10.79 3.56 -29.96
N PRO A 437 11.49 2.42 -30.15
CA PRO A 437 11.43 1.30 -29.22
C PRO A 437 12.14 1.64 -27.91
N HIS A 438 11.52 1.26 -26.80
CA HIS A 438 12.06 1.44 -25.45
C HIS A 438 12.69 0.13 -24.95
N PRO A 439 13.68 0.14 -24.02
CA PRO A 439 14.28 -1.09 -23.49
C PRO A 439 13.27 -2.14 -22.98
N SER A 440 12.14 -1.71 -22.42
CA SER A 440 11.03 -2.60 -22.05
C SER A 440 10.49 -3.48 -23.18
N ASP A 441 10.72 -3.09 -24.44
CA ASP A 441 10.17 -3.72 -25.62
C ASP A 441 11.09 -4.79 -26.18
N TYR A 442 12.38 -4.79 -25.79
CA TYR A 442 13.38 -5.71 -26.35
C TYR A 442 14.44 -6.25 -25.38
N ALA A 443 14.76 -5.55 -24.29
CA ALA A 443 15.85 -5.94 -23.41
C ALA A 443 15.51 -7.22 -22.62
N PRO A 444 16.52 -8.06 -22.31
CA PRO A 444 16.39 -9.13 -21.32
C PRO A 444 15.92 -8.56 -19.98
N VAL A 445 15.04 -9.29 -19.29
CA VAL A 445 14.51 -8.87 -17.98
C VAL A 445 15.54 -9.10 -16.88
N LEU A 446 16.06 -10.33 -16.84
CA LEU A 446 17.06 -10.81 -15.90
C LEU A 446 18.18 -11.47 -16.69
N THR A 447 19.40 -11.35 -16.19
CA THR A 447 20.51 -12.21 -16.61
C THR A 447 20.28 -13.66 -16.17
N THR A 448 21.00 -14.60 -16.78
CA THR A 448 20.99 -16.00 -16.37
C THR A 448 21.32 -16.17 -14.88
N SER A 449 22.30 -15.42 -14.37
CA SER A 449 22.68 -15.47 -12.94
C SER A 449 21.54 -15.01 -12.04
N GLU A 450 20.95 -13.85 -12.36
CA GLU A 450 19.82 -13.31 -11.60
C GLU A 450 18.62 -14.26 -11.61
N LYS A 451 18.27 -14.83 -12.78
CA LYS A 451 17.18 -15.81 -12.89
C LYS A 451 17.39 -17.02 -11.96
N HIS A 452 18.63 -17.52 -11.82
CA HIS A 452 18.93 -18.60 -10.89
C HIS A 452 18.75 -18.19 -9.43
N VAL A 453 19.23 -16.99 -9.03
CA VAL A 453 19.07 -16.46 -7.67
C VAL A 453 17.59 -16.27 -7.34
N ALA A 454 16.83 -15.62 -8.22
CA ALA A 454 15.39 -15.41 -8.05
C ALA A 454 14.63 -16.74 -7.86
N VAL A 455 14.93 -17.76 -8.68
CA VAL A 455 14.29 -19.09 -8.55
C VAL A 455 14.68 -19.79 -7.26
N ALA A 456 15.95 -19.72 -6.85
CA ALA A 456 16.41 -20.31 -5.60
C ALA A 456 15.71 -19.66 -4.39
N ARG A 457 15.70 -18.33 -4.34
CA ARG A 457 15.05 -17.55 -3.27
C ARG A 457 13.54 -17.78 -3.21
N MET A 458 12.87 -17.82 -4.36
CA MET A 458 11.44 -18.16 -4.42
C MET A 458 11.17 -19.53 -3.78
N LYS A 459 12.01 -20.54 -4.03
CA LYS A 459 11.85 -21.87 -3.43
C LYS A 459 12.04 -21.84 -1.91
N GLU A 460 13.02 -21.11 -1.41
CA GLU A 460 13.26 -20.97 0.03
C GLU A 460 12.08 -20.29 0.75
N LEU A 461 11.54 -19.21 0.17
CA LEU A 461 10.36 -18.53 0.71
C LEU A 461 9.14 -19.46 0.73
N LEU A 462 8.94 -20.25 -0.34
CA LEU A 462 7.85 -21.25 -0.38
C LEU A 462 8.02 -22.36 0.68
N VAL A 463 9.25 -22.72 1.06
CA VAL A 463 9.48 -23.65 2.19
C VAL A 463 9.01 -23.03 3.50
N VAL A 464 9.27 -21.74 3.73
CA VAL A 464 8.79 -21.03 4.93
C VAL A 464 7.27 -21.03 4.99
N VAL A 465 6.60 -20.66 3.90
CA VAL A 465 5.13 -20.65 3.80
C VAL A 465 4.53 -22.03 4.05
N ARG A 466 5.08 -23.08 3.42
CA ARG A 466 4.60 -24.47 3.61
C ARG A 466 4.81 -24.98 5.04
N SER A 467 5.95 -24.66 5.64
CA SER A 467 6.27 -25.07 7.00
C SER A 467 5.30 -24.46 8.01
N TYR A 468 4.88 -23.21 7.78
CA TYR A 468 3.84 -22.57 8.59
C TYR A 468 2.48 -23.23 8.41
N GLY A 469 2.06 -23.46 7.17
CA GLY A 469 0.78 -24.12 6.88
C GLY A 469 0.67 -25.54 7.49
N SER A 470 1.77 -26.31 7.50
CA SER A 470 1.80 -27.61 8.18
C SER A 470 1.60 -27.47 9.69
N LYS A 471 2.28 -26.51 10.33
CA LYS A 471 2.15 -26.26 11.77
C LYS A 471 0.74 -25.83 12.17
N GLU A 472 0.09 -24.97 11.37
CA GLU A 472 -1.30 -24.57 11.62
C GLU A 472 -2.26 -25.76 11.49
N GLN A 473 -2.09 -26.61 10.47
CA GLN A 473 -2.92 -27.80 10.31
C GLN A 473 -2.77 -28.77 11.48
N ASP A 474 -1.55 -28.97 11.97
CA ASP A 474 -1.28 -29.81 13.14
C ASP A 474 -1.90 -29.24 14.42
N GLN A 475 -1.83 -27.91 14.61
CA GLN A 475 -2.47 -27.22 15.74
C GLN A 475 -4.01 -27.34 15.70
N LEU A 476 -4.62 -27.12 14.53
CA LEU A 476 -6.07 -27.23 14.35
C LEU A 476 -6.54 -28.69 14.56
N ALA A 477 -5.78 -29.67 14.07
CA ALA A 477 -6.07 -31.09 14.29
C ALA A 477 -5.94 -31.47 15.78
N GLY A 478 -4.93 -30.96 16.48
CA GLY A 478 -4.73 -31.15 17.91
C GLY A 478 -5.83 -30.52 18.77
N ALA A 479 -6.26 -29.29 18.44
CA ALA A 479 -7.36 -28.61 19.11
C ALA A 479 -8.71 -29.32 18.89
N ALA A 480 -8.97 -29.79 17.68
CA ALA A 480 -10.16 -30.59 17.37
C ALA A 480 -10.15 -31.94 18.11
N ALA A 481 -8.97 -32.55 18.32
CA ALA A 481 -8.83 -33.76 19.11
C ALA A 481 -9.03 -33.50 20.62
N ALA A 482 -8.55 -32.37 21.14
CA ALA A 482 -8.74 -31.97 22.55
C ALA A 482 -10.21 -31.67 22.88
N GLN A 483 -10.97 -31.06 21.95
CA GLN A 483 -12.42 -30.83 22.12
C GLN A 483 -13.26 -32.11 22.03
N ARG A 484 -12.72 -33.21 21.48
CA ARG A 484 -13.39 -34.51 21.39
C ARG A 484 -13.13 -35.42 22.59
N GLN A 485 -12.32 -35.01 23.57
CA GLN A 485 -12.21 -35.74 24.83
C GLN A 485 -13.47 -35.45 25.69
N PRO A 486 -14.19 -36.49 26.17
CA PRO A 486 -15.35 -36.26 27.03
C PRO A 486 -14.89 -35.57 28.31
N ARG A 487 -15.51 -34.42 28.63
CA ARG A 487 -15.50 -33.84 29.97
C ARG A 487 -15.95 -34.93 30.95
N VAL A 488 -15.02 -35.52 31.67
CA VAL A 488 -15.35 -36.40 32.80
C VAL A 488 -16.12 -35.53 33.79
N GLN A 489 -17.43 -35.77 33.86
CA GLN A 489 -18.35 -35.12 34.78
C GLN A 489 -17.92 -35.45 36.21
N GLY A 490 -17.34 -34.46 36.90
CA GLY A 490 -17.33 -34.43 38.36
C GLY A 490 -18.73 -34.03 38.83
N GLY A 491 -19.53 -35.04 39.18
CA GLY A 491 -20.81 -34.89 39.89
C GLY A 491 -20.65 -35.19 41.38
N SER A 492 -21.34 -34.40 42.19
CA SER A 492 -21.16 -34.12 43.62
C SER A 492 -21.73 -35.12 44.63
N ASP A 493 -21.08 -35.12 45.81
CA ASP A 493 -21.61 -35.22 47.19
C ASP A 493 -22.37 -36.44 47.73
N ALA A 494 -21.78 -37.06 48.78
CA ALA A 494 -22.50 -37.58 49.96
C ALA A 494 -21.56 -37.78 51.18
N ILE A 495 -21.68 -36.87 52.15
CA ILE A 495 -21.77 -37.04 53.62
C ILE A 495 -20.93 -38.15 54.35
N LYS A 496 -20.10 -37.68 55.30
CA LYS A 496 -19.35 -38.27 56.45
C LYS A 496 -20.06 -39.40 57.25
N PRO A 497 -19.41 -40.23 58.15
CA PRO A 497 -18.41 -39.83 59.17
C PRO A 497 -17.35 -40.86 59.70
N ASN A 498 -16.43 -40.33 60.53
CA ASN A 498 -15.63 -40.96 61.62
C ASN A 498 -14.61 -42.08 61.33
N ALA A 499 -13.32 -41.84 61.67
CA ALA A 499 -12.68 -42.36 62.91
C ALA A 499 -11.13 -42.22 62.90
N ALA A 500 -10.63 -41.58 63.95
CA ALA A 500 -9.34 -41.69 64.69
C ALA A 500 -7.96 -41.92 63.99
N PRO A 501 -6.90 -41.17 64.43
CA PRO A 501 -5.48 -41.36 64.04
C PRO A 501 -4.78 -42.37 64.98
N PRO A 502 -3.62 -42.97 64.61
CA PRO A 502 -2.29 -42.40 64.96
C PRO A 502 -1.22 -42.85 63.92
N ALA A 503 0.11 -42.68 63.99
CA ALA A 503 1.09 -42.18 64.95
C ALA A 503 2.36 -41.75 64.19
N ARG A 504 3.10 -40.79 64.73
CA ARG A 504 4.51 -40.49 64.40
C ARG A 504 5.39 -41.73 64.59
N LYS A 505 6.36 -41.96 63.69
CA LYS A 505 7.73 -42.35 64.08
C LYS A 505 8.79 -41.62 63.24
N LYS A 506 9.73 -41.04 63.99
CA LYS A 506 10.97 -40.38 63.57
C LYS A 506 12.02 -41.40 63.12
N LYS A 507 12.90 -40.93 62.22
CA LYS A 507 14.35 -41.18 62.09
C LYS A 507 14.85 -42.63 62.01
N ARG A 508 15.66 -42.91 60.99
CA ARG A 508 17.15 -42.82 61.08
C ARG A 508 17.79 -43.05 59.70
N GLN A 509 18.82 -42.22 59.47
CA GLN A 509 19.99 -42.35 58.59
C GLN A 509 19.77 -42.60 57.10
#